data_AF-A0A523XUW3-F1
#
_entry.id   AF-A0A523XUW3-F1
#
_cell.length_a   1.000
_cell.length_b   1.000
_cell.length_c   1.000
_cell.angle_alpha   90.00
_cell.angle_beta   90.00
_cell.angle_gamma   90.00
#
_symmetry.space_group_name_H-M   'P 1'
#
loop_
_entity.id
_entity.type
_entity.pdbx_description
1 polymer ?
#
loop_
_entity_poly.entity_id
_entity_poly.type
_entity_poly.pdbx_seq_one_letter_code
_entity_poly.pdbx_strand_id
1 'polypeptide(L)'
;MAAGKKFVPNIVAFACNWGGYPLLKEVDVESSSDIHLIRLMCGGRVSAGLLLRAFEHGADGVAVFGCDEGECHYSFGATKGKEEFELARRMGRLLGRDNESLIYCSV
;
A
#
# COMPACT_ATOMS: atom_id res chain seq x y z
N MET A 1 20.39 17.49 -26.94
CA MET A 1 19.14 16.69 -26.87
C MET A 1 19.22 15.85 -25.60
N ALA A 2 18.59 16.31 -24.52
CA ALA A 2 18.54 15.55 -23.28
C ALA A 2 17.57 14.39 -23.51
N ALA A 3 18.10 13.17 -23.57
CA ALA A 3 17.28 11.96 -23.54
C ALA A 3 16.41 12.05 -22.27
N GLY A 4 15.10 12.22 -22.44
CA GLY A 4 14.16 12.25 -21.34
C GLY A 4 14.31 10.97 -20.54
N LYS A 5 14.74 11.07 -19.27
CA LYS A 5 14.79 9.91 -18.38
C LYS A 5 13.39 9.31 -18.33
N LYS A 6 13.27 8.03 -18.67
CA LYS A 6 12.02 7.27 -18.51
C LYS A 6 11.66 7.33 -17.02
N PHE A 7 10.48 7.85 -16.69
CA PHE A 7 10.03 7.92 -15.31
C PHE A 7 9.86 6.50 -14.78
N VAL A 8 10.52 6.21 -13.65
CA VAL A 8 10.42 4.93 -12.95
C VAL A 8 9.73 5.26 -11.62
N PRO A 9 8.48 4.83 -11.42
CA PRO A 9 7.74 5.16 -10.21
C PRO A 9 8.32 4.42 -9.02
N ASN A 10 8.43 5.08 -7.87
CA ASN A 10 8.78 4.46 -6.61
C ASN A 10 7.50 4.10 -5.83
N ILE A 11 7.10 2.84 -5.86
CA ILE A 11 5.86 2.37 -5.22
C ILE A 11 6.20 1.59 -3.95
N VAL A 12 5.51 1.87 -2.85
CA VAL A 12 5.59 1.07 -1.63
C VAL A 12 4.32 0.25 -1.46
N ALA A 13 4.45 -1.08 -1.42
CA ALA A 13 3.32 -1.99 -1.26
C ALA A 13 3.34 -2.64 0.13
N PHE A 14 2.33 -2.39 0.95
CA PHE A 14 2.13 -3.09 2.22
C PHE A 14 1.25 -4.31 2.01
N ALA A 15 1.72 -5.50 2.40
CA ALA A 15 0.98 -6.73 2.18
C ALA A 15 0.72 -7.51 3.47
N CYS A 16 -0.54 -7.84 3.71
CA CYS A 16 -0.94 -8.80 4.75
C CYS A 16 -0.37 -10.18 4.43
N ASN A 17 0.21 -10.86 5.41
CA ASN A 17 0.83 -12.18 5.24
C ASN A 17 -0.15 -13.26 4.74
N TRP A 18 -1.44 -13.13 5.05
CA TRP A 18 -2.43 -14.18 4.84
C TRP A 18 -3.18 -14.08 3.50
N GLY A 19 -3.48 -12.86 3.04
CA GLY A 19 -4.19 -12.64 1.76
C GLY A 19 -3.32 -11.92 0.74
N GLY A 20 -2.81 -10.74 1.10
CA GLY A 20 -2.05 -9.88 0.17
C GLY A 20 -0.72 -10.46 -0.30
N TYR A 21 0.09 -11.02 0.61
CA TYR A 21 1.43 -11.51 0.28
C TYR A 21 1.41 -12.73 -0.65
N PRO A 22 0.55 -13.75 -0.44
CA PRO A 22 0.40 -14.85 -1.39
C PRO A 22 0.11 -14.37 -2.82
N LEU A 23 -0.84 -13.45 -2.99
CA LEU A 23 -1.19 -12.90 -4.30
C LEU A 23 0.01 -12.21 -4.96
N LEU A 24 0.70 -11.32 -4.23
CA LEU A 24 1.84 -10.57 -4.77
C LEU A 24 3.03 -11.46 -5.11
N LYS A 25 3.17 -12.59 -4.41
CA LYS A 25 4.18 -13.61 -4.70
C LYS A 25 3.84 -14.39 -5.97
N GLU A 26 2.56 -14.66 -6.25
CA GLU A 26 2.14 -15.34 -7.48
C GLU A 26 2.41 -14.51 -8.73
N VAL A 27 2.23 -13.19 -8.65
CA VAL A 27 2.54 -12.26 -9.74
C VAL A 27 4.00 -11.77 -9.75
N ASP A 28 4.84 -12.33 -8.86
CA ASP A 28 6.28 -12.04 -8.76
C ASP A 28 6.61 -10.54 -8.62
N VAL A 29 5.84 -9.80 -7.80
CA VAL A 29 6.07 -8.36 -7.60
C VAL A 29 7.45 -8.05 -7.01
N GLU A 30 8.05 -8.98 -6.27
CA GLU A 30 9.37 -8.84 -5.68
C GLU A 30 10.51 -8.71 -6.72
N SER A 31 10.29 -9.13 -7.97
CA SER A 31 11.27 -8.98 -9.06
C SER A 31 11.21 -7.61 -9.74
N SER A 32 10.19 -6.79 -9.46
CA SER A 32 10.07 -5.43 -9.98
C SER A 32 11.00 -4.47 -9.24
N SER A 33 11.83 -3.72 -9.98
CA SER A 33 12.70 -2.67 -9.41
C SER A 33 11.95 -1.45 -8.87
N ASP A 34 10.67 -1.35 -9.21
CA ASP A 34 9.86 -0.14 -9.05
C ASP A 34 8.94 -0.25 -7.82
N ILE A 35 8.82 -1.46 -7.26
CA ILE A 35 7.89 -1.78 -6.16
C ILE A 35 8.67 -2.32 -4.96
N HIS A 36 8.55 -1.62 -3.83
CA HIS A 36 9.10 -2.02 -2.55
C HIS A 36 8.02 -2.72 -1.72
N LEU A 37 8.10 -4.04 -1.64
CA LEU A 37 7.15 -4.86 -0.88
C LEU A 37 7.51 -4.91 0.61
N ILE A 38 6.57 -4.49 1.46
CA ILE A 38 6.65 -4.54 2.91
C ILE A 38 5.64 -5.57 3.42
N ARG A 39 6.13 -6.72 3.86
CA ARG A 39 5.28 -7.76 4.44
C ARG A 39 4.94 -7.44 5.90
N LEU A 40 3.64 -7.48 6.21
CA LEU A 40 3.09 -7.35 7.56
C LEU A 40 2.32 -8.61 7.93
N MET A 41 2.26 -8.96 9.22
CA MET A 41 1.43 -10.08 9.66
C MET A 41 -0.07 -9.85 9.37
N CYS A 42 -0.53 -8.61 9.40
CA CYS A 42 -1.92 -8.24 9.18
C CYS A 42 -2.03 -6.84 8.58
N GLY A 43 -3.01 -6.62 7.70
CA GLY A 43 -3.37 -5.28 7.20
C GLY A 43 -3.76 -4.29 8.32
N GLY A 44 -4.28 -4.79 9.44
CA GLY A 44 -4.64 -3.94 10.60
C GLY A 44 -3.44 -3.32 11.34
N ARG A 45 -2.21 -3.64 10.94
CA ARG A 45 -0.98 -2.95 11.41
C ARG A 45 -0.68 -1.68 10.61
N VAL A 46 -1.32 -1.50 9.46
CA VAL A 46 -1.22 -0.27 8.68
C VAL A 46 -1.91 0.85 9.47
N SER A 47 -1.27 2.00 9.53
CA SER A 47 -1.84 3.23 10.10
C SER A 47 -1.72 4.38 9.11
N ALA A 48 -2.56 5.40 9.25
CA ALA A 48 -2.48 6.57 8.38
C ALA A 48 -1.09 7.22 8.41
N GLY A 49 -0.47 7.32 9.59
CA GLY A 49 0.88 7.84 9.74
C GLY A 49 1.93 7.00 9.00
N LEU A 50 1.80 5.67 8.99
CA LEU A 50 2.73 4.80 8.27
C LEU A 50 2.64 5.02 6.75
N LEU A 51 1.41 5.12 6.23
CA LEU A 51 1.18 5.34 4.80
C LEU A 51 1.68 6.72 4.36
N LEU A 52 1.39 7.77 5.15
CA LEU A 52 1.87 9.12 4.88
C LEU A 52 3.38 9.23 4.97
N ARG A 53 4.01 8.51 5.90
CA ARG A 53 5.46 8.49 6.04
C ARG A 53 6.17 7.89 4.82
N ALA A 54 5.55 6.92 4.13
CA ALA A 54 6.10 6.40 2.88
C ALA A 54 6.24 7.51 1.82
N PHE A 55 5.26 8.43 1.75
CA PHE A 55 5.35 9.60 0.88
C PHE A 55 6.41 10.61 1.31
N GLU A 56 6.64 10.79 2.61
CA GLU A 56 7.74 11.63 3.12
C GLU A 56 9.12 11.06 2.73
N HIS A 57 9.22 9.74 2.57
CA HIS A 57 10.43 9.06 2.10
C HIS A 57 10.56 9.01 0.56
N GLY A 58 9.70 9.72 -0.17
CA GLY A 58 9.81 9.83 -1.63
C GLY A 58 9.12 8.72 -2.42
N ALA A 59 8.10 8.06 -1.84
CA ALA A 59 7.19 7.23 -2.62
C ALA A 59 6.33 8.10 -3.56
N ASP A 60 6.20 7.67 -4.80
CA ASP A 60 5.25 8.22 -5.78
C ASP A 60 3.85 7.61 -5.58
N GLY A 61 3.79 6.36 -5.11
CA GLY A 61 2.55 5.65 -4.81
C GLY A 61 2.69 4.70 -3.63
N VAL A 62 1.58 4.47 -2.94
CA VAL A 62 1.47 3.54 -1.82
C VAL A 62 0.26 2.65 -2.02
N ALA A 63 0.50 1.34 -2.01
CA ALA A 63 -0.53 0.32 -2.13
C ALA A 63 -0.65 -0.48 -0.83
N VAL A 64 -1.87 -0.85 -0.45
CA VAL A 64 -2.15 -1.72 0.69
C VAL A 64 -2.96 -2.91 0.21
N PHE A 65 -2.42 -4.12 0.44
CA PHE A 65 -3.07 -5.39 0.14
C PHE A 65 -3.52 -6.05 1.44
N GLY A 66 -4.82 -5.97 1.71
CA GLY A 66 -5.46 -6.53 2.89
C GLY A 66 -6.37 -7.70 2.52
N CYS A 67 -6.76 -8.51 3.51
CA CYS A 67 -7.81 -9.50 3.30
C CYS A 67 -9.17 -8.82 3.13
N ASP A 68 -10.12 -9.50 2.50
CA ASP A 68 -11.54 -9.14 2.61
C ASP A 68 -12.05 -9.21 4.06
N GLU A 69 -13.03 -8.37 4.39
CA GLU A 69 -13.52 -8.18 5.78
C GLU A 69 -14.07 -9.48 6.39
N GLY A 70 -14.65 -10.37 5.58
CA GLY A 70 -15.18 -11.66 6.04
C GLY A 70 -14.13 -12.79 6.14
N GLU A 71 -12.97 -12.63 5.51
CA GLU A 71 -11.93 -13.67 5.41
C GLU A 71 -10.67 -13.31 6.21
N CYS A 72 -10.73 -12.26 7.03
CA CYS A 72 -9.60 -11.82 7.82
C CYS A 72 -9.16 -12.90 8.82
N HIS A 73 -7.90 -13.33 8.72
CA HIS A 73 -7.30 -14.29 9.66
C HIS A 73 -7.41 -13.87 11.14
N TYR A 74 -7.35 -12.57 11.42
CA TYR A 74 -7.47 -12.02 12.78
C TYR A 74 -8.84 -11.39 13.06
N SER A 75 -9.82 -11.58 12.16
CA SER A 75 -11.22 -11.11 12.25
C SER A 75 -11.46 -9.60 12.25
N PHE A 76 -10.59 -8.77 12.83
CA PHE A 76 -10.75 -7.31 12.90
C PHE A 76 -9.80 -6.53 11.97
N GLY A 77 -8.76 -7.21 11.49
CA GLY A 77 -7.62 -6.56 10.85
C GLY A 77 -7.93 -5.91 9.50
N ALA A 78 -8.80 -6.53 8.71
CA ALA A 78 -9.23 -6.00 7.41
C ALA A 78 -10.01 -4.69 7.57
N THR A 79 -11.02 -4.67 8.43
CA THR A 79 -11.83 -3.48 8.74
C THR A 79 -10.96 -2.35 9.26
N LYS A 80 -10.11 -2.61 10.26
CA LYS A 80 -9.22 -1.60 10.84
C LYS A 80 -8.23 -1.04 9.81
N GLY A 81 -7.63 -1.90 8.98
CA GLY A 81 -6.69 -1.47 7.94
C GLY A 81 -7.36 -0.55 6.90
N LYS A 82 -8.61 -0.83 6.55
CA LYS A 82 -9.41 -0.01 5.63
C LYS A 82 -9.79 1.35 6.23
N GLU A 83 -10.16 1.39 7.51
CA GLU A 83 -10.43 2.64 8.23
C GLU A 83 -9.20 3.56 8.28
N GLU A 84 -8.04 2.99 8.63
CA GLU A 84 -6.75 3.69 8.65
C GLU A 84 -6.34 4.17 7.26
N PHE A 85 -6.56 3.36 6.22
CA PHE A 85 -6.33 3.76 4.84
C PHE A 85 -7.21 4.95 4.42
N GLU A 86 -8.50 4.90 4.72
CA GLU A 86 -9.42 6.00 4.40
C GLU A 86 -9.07 7.29 5.18
N LEU A 87 -8.58 7.15 6.41
CA LEU A 87 -8.04 8.29 7.17
C LEU A 87 -6.79 8.86 6.47
N ALA A 88 -5.86 8.01 6.06
CA ALA A 88 -4.66 8.41 5.33
C ALA A 88 -5.01 9.14 4.03
N ARG A 89 -6.00 8.63 3.29
CA ARG A 89 -6.49 9.24 2.05
C ARG A 89 -7.07 10.62 2.28
N ARG A 90 -7.91 10.79 3.31
CA ARG A 90 -8.46 12.11 3.68
C ARG A 90 -7.36 13.09 4.08
N MET A 91 -6.40 12.65 4.90
CA MET A 91 -5.27 13.48 5.31
C MET A 91 -4.37 13.83 4.12
N GLY A 92 -4.06 12.87 3.25
CA GLY A 92 -3.26 13.06 2.05
C GLY A 92 -3.85 14.13 1.12
N ARG A 93 -5.18 14.16 0.95
CA ARG A 93 -5.87 15.22 0.19
C ARG A 93 -5.63 16.62 0.76
N LEU A 94 -5.64 16.77 2.08
CA LEU A 94 -5.38 18.06 2.74
C LEU A 94 -3.93 18.51 2.54
N LEU A 95 -3.01 17.56 2.37
CA LEU A 95 -1.60 17.79 2.07
C LEU A 95 -1.31 17.96 0.57
N GLY A 96 -2.36 18.00 -0.28
CA GLY A 96 -2.23 18.20 -1.73
C GLY A 96 -1.84 16.95 -2.53
N ARG A 97 -1.97 15.75 -1.97
CA ARG A 97 -1.75 14.49 -2.69
C ARG A 97 -2.98 14.13 -3.54
N ASP A 98 -2.73 13.54 -4.70
CA ASP A 98 -3.80 13.02 -5.56
C ASP A 98 -4.46 11.77 -4.95
N ASN A 99 -5.64 11.42 -5.48
CA ASN A 99 -6.38 10.25 -5.00
C ASN A 99 -5.86 8.91 -5.52
N GLU A 100 -4.97 8.96 -6.51
CA GLU A 100 -4.48 7.80 -7.25
C GLU A 100 -3.15 7.30 -6.68
N SER A 101 -2.42 8.13 -5.94
CA SER A 101 -1.19 7.74 -5.22
C SER A 101 -1.44 6.79 -4.05
N LEU A 102 -2.68 6.66 -3.54
CA LEU A 102 -3.05 5.74 -2.47
C LEU A 102 -4.08 4.72 -2.96
N ILE A 103 -3.71 3.43 -2.93
CA ILE A 103 -4.57 2.33 -3.38
C ILE A 103 -4.74 1.31 -2.25
N TYR A 104 -5.97 0.87 -2.03
CA TYR A 104 -6.30 -0.26 -1.16
C TYR A 104 -6.93 -1.36 -1.99
N CYS A 105 -6.34 -2.56 -1.93
CA CYS A 105 -6.84 -3.75 -2.59
C CYS A 105 -7.19 -4.77 -1.49
N SER A 106 -8.46 -5.17 -1.46
CA SER A 106 -8.91 -6.29 -0.64
C SER A 106 -8.89 -7.56 -1.50
N VAL A 107 -8.36 -8.64 -0.91
CA VAL A 107 -8.10 -9.93 -1.56
C VAL A 107 -8.55 -11.09 -0.70
#